data_AF-A0A7C7MB47-F1
#
_entry.id   AF-A0A7C7MB47-F1
#
_cell.length_a   1.000
_cell.length_b   1.000
_cell.length_c   1.000
_cell.angle_alpha   90.00
_cell.angle_beta   90.00
_cell.angle_gamma   90.00
#
_symmetry.space_group_name_H-M   'P 1'
#
loop_
_entity.id
_entity.type
_entity.pdbx_description
1 polymer ?
#
loop_
_entity_poly.entity_id
_entity_poly.type
_entity_poly.pdbx_seq_one_letter_code
_entity_poly.pdbx_strand_id
1 'polypeptide(L)'
;AQRTMIWMNEGEDIQRYYIGGSWGIRGYRWSEIKGRKMIMFNQELRFPFAQKLEMNFKSGSIWLAPIRGAIFLDLGNAWEQEFPGFLSSTGLGFRAALMGALVFRLDLGWKAEHVNIRPQEKFVQFFFGWDF
;
A
#
# COMPACT_ATOMS: atom_id res chain seq x y z
N ALA A 1 1.53 -12.54 -3.13
CA ALA A 1 0.25 -11.91 -3.55
C ALA A 1 0.55 -10.95 -4.68
N GLN A 2 -0.31 -10.92 -5.69
CA GLN A 2 -0.15 -10.07 -6.86
C GLN A 2 -1.51 -9.47 -7.19
N ARG A 3 -1.53 -8.20 -7.58
CA ARG A 3 -2.72 -7.50 -8.01
C ARG A 3 -2.37 -6.63 -9.20
N THR A 4 -3.11 -6.82 -10.29
CA THR A 4 -2.99 -6.00 -11.48
C THR A 4 -4.36 -5.40 -11.78
N MET A 5 -4.41 -4.11 -12.05
CA MET A 5 -5.62 -3.40 -12.46
C MET A 5 -5.30 -2.54 -13.68
N ILE A 6 -6.18 -2.60 -14.68
CA ILE A 6 -6.11 -1.77 -15.88
C ILE A 6 -7.51 -1.25 -16.11
N TRP A 7 -7.65 0.07 -16.23
CA TRP A 7 -8.93 0.69 -16.56
C TRP A 7 -8.72 1.74 -17.63
N MET A 8 -9.61 1.73 -18.62
CA MET A 8 -9.59 2.70 -19.70
C MET A 8 -11.01 3.22 -19.87
N ASN A 9 -11.21 4.51 -19.65
CA ASN A 9 -12.45 5.19 -19.96
C ASN A 9 -12.19 6.17 -21.10
N GLU A 10 -12.85 5.93 -22.25
CA GLU A 10 -12.82 6.82 -23.42
C GLU A 10 -14.16 7.51 -23.67
N GLY A 11 -15.16 7.27 -22.81
CA GLY A 11 -16.46 7.92 -22.88
C GLY A 11 -16.43 9.36 -22.37
N GLU A 12 -17.52 10.08 -22.62
CA GLU A 12 -17.71 11.47 -22.17
C GLU A 12 -17.88 11.60 -20.64
N ASP A 13 -18.05 10.49 -19.92
CA ASP A 13 -18.25 10.49 -18.47
C ASP A 13 -16.97 10.81 -17.68
N ILE A 14 -17.08 11.74 -16.74
CA ILE A 14 -15.95 12.34 -15.98
C ILE A 14 -15.44 11.41 -14.86
N GLN A 15 -15.74 10.11 -14.89
CA GLN A 15 -15.30 9.19 -13.83
C GLN A 15 -13.77 9.07 -13.83
N ARG A 16 -13.15 9.67 -12.81
CA ARG A 16 -11.70 9.58 -12.55
C ARG A 16 -11.43 8.45 -11.57
N TYR A 17 -10.46 7.61 -11.94
CA TYR A 17 -9.91 6.61 -11.05
C TYR A 17 -8.84 7.24 -10.16
N TYR A 18 -8.80 6.82 -8.90
CA TYR A 18 -7.80 7.23 -7.93
C TYR A 18 -7.03 6.00 -7.48
N ILE A 19 -5.70 6.04 -7.64
CA ILE A 19 -4.84 4.89 -7.33
C ILE A 19 -3.77 5.19 -6.28
N GLY A 20 -3.83 6.36 -5.64
CA GLY A 20 -2.96 6.67 -4.50
C GLY A 20 -3.47 6.09 -3.18
N GLY A 21 -2.61 6.03 -2.17
CA GLY A 21 -2.95 5.63 -0.81
C GLY A 21 -2.59 4.18 -0.46
N SER A 22 -2.95 3.76 0.76
CA SER A 22 -2.59 2.44 1.31
C SER A 22 -3.17 1.25 0.54
N TRP A 23 -4.17 1.52 -0.29
CA TRP A 23 -4.93 0.52 -1.06
C TRP A 23 -4.55 0.49 -2.54
N GLY A 24 -3.78 1.47 -3.03
CA GLY A 24 -3.31 1.55 -4.40
C GLY A 24 -1.78 1.49 -4.46
N ILE A 25 -1.14 2.61 -4.80
CA ILE A 25 0.31 2.79 -4.76
C ILE A 25 0.70 3.44 -3.43
N ARG A 26 1.39 2.69 -2.56
CA ARG A 26 1.78 3.15 -1.22
C ARG A 26 2.74 4.33 -1.27
N GLY A 27 2.64 5.21 -0.28
CA GLY A 27 3.49 6.42 -0.18
C GLY A 27 3.01 7.63 -0.99
N TYR A 28 2.05 7.44 -1.90
CA TYR A 28 1.37 8.54 -2.60
C TYR A 28 0.06 8.87 -1.89
N ARG A 29 -0.33 10.15 -1.83
CA ARG A 29 -1.63 10.52 -1.25
C ARG A 29 -2.75 10.03 -2.18
N TRP A 30 -3.94 9.75 -1.62
CA TRP A 30 -5.11 9.27 -2.40
C TRP A 30 -5.32 10.11 -3.67
N SER A 31 -5.37 11.42 -3.52
CA SER A 31 -5.69 12.37 -4.60
C SER A 31 -4.51 12.70 -5.52
N GLU A 32 -3.33 12.14 -5.27
CA GLU A 32 -2.08 12.46 -5.99
C GLU A 32 -2.05 11.82 -7.37
N ILE A 33 -2.60 10.60 -7.50
CA ILE A 33 -2.60 9.84 -8.74
C ILE A 33 -4.03 9.62 -9.18
N LYS A 34 -4.45 10.34 -10.22
CA LYS A 34 -5.83 10.32 -10.73
C LYS A 34 -5.91 10.51 -12.24
N GLY A 35 -6.92 9.91 -12.87
CA GLY A 35 -7.18 10.08 -14.31
C GLY A 35 -8.30 9.19 -14.83
N ARG A 36 -8.70 9.39 -16.09
CA ARG A 36 -9.69 8.55 -16.80
C ARG A 36 -9.15 7.19 -17.21
N LYS A 37 -7.84 7.08 -17.41
CA LYS A 37 -7.12 5.84 -17.70
C LYS A 37 -6.17 5.54 -16.55
N MET A 38 -6.01 4.28 -16.18
CA MET A 38 -5.07 3.86 -15.16
C MET A 38 -4.49 2.48 -15.42
N ILE A 39 -3.25 2.30 -15.00
CA ILE A 39 -2.57 1.01 -14.93
C ILE A 39 -1.92 0.90 -13.56
N MET A 40 -2.11 -0.23 -12.89
CA MET A 40 -1.54 -0.48 -11.59
C MET A 40 -1.12 -1.94 -11.48
N PHE A 41 0.07 -2.15 -10.95
CA PHE A 41 0.67 -3.43 -10.65
C PHE A 41 1.22 -3.39 -9.23
N ASN A 42 0.71 -4.27 -8.37
CA ASN A 42 1.20 -4.45 -7.02
C ASN A 42 1.68 -5.89 -6.84
N GLN A 43 2.92 -6.03 -6.40
CA GLN A 43 3.51 -7.29 -6.02
C GLN A 43 3.87 -7.24 -4.54
N GLU A 44 3.43 -8.25 -3.80
CA GLU A 44 3.65 -8.33 -2.36
C GLU A 44 4.04 -9.75 -1.95
N LEU A 45 5.25 -9.90 -1.44
CA LEU A 45 5.74 -11.14 -0.87
C LEU A 45 5.52 -11.11 0.64
N ARG A 46 4.60 -11.94 1.14
CA ARG A 46 4.26 -12.04 2.57
C ARG A 46 4.99 -13.20 3.20
N PHE A 47 5.48 -13.01 4.42
CA PHE A 47 6.11 -14.06 5.21
C PHE A 47 5.67 -13.97 6.68
N PRO A 48 5.61 -15.10 7.39
CA PRO A 48 5.39 -15.09 8.83
C PRO A 48 6.62 -14.46 9.50
N PHE A 49 6.43 -13.37 10.23
CA PHE A 49 7.53 -12.74 10.97
C PHE A 49 7.55 -13.22 12.43
N ALA A 50 6.41 -13.17 13.11
CA ALA A 50 6.23 -13.71 14.45
C ALA A 50 4.80 -14.19 14.66
N GLN A 51 4.63 -15.27 15.44
CA GLN A 51 3.32 -15.86 15.69
C GLN A 51 2.49 -15.03 16.68
N LYS A 52 3.12 -14.55 17.75
CA LYS A 52 2.50 -13.75 18.81
C LYS A 52 3.57 -12.89 19.47
N LEU A 53 3.27 -11.62 19.68
CA LEU A 53 3.98 -10.77 20.63
C LEU A 53 3.01 -10.46 21.77
N GLU A 54 3.35 -10.87 22.99
CA GLU A 54 2.50 -10.71 24.16
C GLU A 54 3.22 -9.87 25.22
N MET A 55 2.53 -8.86 25.72
CA MET A 55 2.96 -8.01 26.82
C MET A 55 2.08 -8.32 28.02
N ASN A 56 2.69 -8.88 29.06
CA ASN A 56 2.01 -9.29 30.29
C ASN A 56 2.08 -8.17 31.33
N PHE A 57 0.92 -7.69 31.78
CA PHE A 57 0.80 -6.71 32.86
C PHE A 57 0.13 -7.36 34.08
N LYS A 58 0.24 -6.73 35.26
CA LYS A 58 -0.40 -7.23 36.49
C LYS A 58 -1.93 -7.34 36.37
N SER A 59 -2.55 -6.55 35.49
CA SER A 59 -4.00 -6.49 35.28
C SER A 59 -4.52 -7.27 34.07
N GLY A 60 -3.65 -7.98 33.32
CA GLY A 60 -4.01 -8.71 32.11
C GLY A 60 -2.90 -8.72 31.06
N SER A 61 -3.10 -9.45 29.96
CA SER A 61 -2.16 -9.47 28.84
C SER A 61 -2.72 -8.74 27.62
N ILE A 62 -1.82 -8.11 26.86
CA ILE A 62 -2.12 -7.52 25.56
C ILE A 62 -1.26 -8.23 24.53
N TRP A 63 -1.85 -8.71 23.43
CA TRP A 63 -1.11 -9.43 22.40
C TRP A 63 -1.37 -8.90 20.99
N LEU A 64 -0.32 -9.00 20.17
CA LEU A 64 -0.31 -8.78 18.73
C LEU A 64 -0.09 -10.13 18.05
N ALA A 65 -1.09 -10.65 17.35
CA ALA A 65 -1.00 -11.94 16.66
C ALA A 65 -2.02 -12.06 15.53
N PRO A 66 -1.68 -12.67 14.37
CA PRO A 66 -0.33 -13.00 13.92
C PRO A 66 0.42 -11.77 13.40
N ILE A 67 1.75 -11.74 13.55
CA ILE A 67 2.60 -10.68 12.97
C ILE A 67 3.16 -11.16 11.63
N ARG A 68 2.72 -10.53 10.55
CA ARG A 68 3.13 -10.85 9.18
C ARG A 68 4.03 -9.74 8.65
N GLY A 69 5.18 -10.14 8.13
CA GLY A 69 6.03 -9.28 7.31
C GLY A 69 5.59 -9.32 5.85
N ALA A 70 5.85 -8.24 5.13
CA ALA A 70 5.65 -8.15 3.69
C ALA A 70 6.78 -7.34 3.06
N ILE A 71 7.30 -7.81 1.93
CA ILE A 71 8.08 -6.98 1.01
C ILE A 71 7.15 -6.61 -0.13
N PHE A 72 7.16 -5.36 -0.56
CA PHE A 72 6.27 -4.92 -1.64
C PHE A 72 6.96 -4.11 -2.73
N LEU A 73 6.34 -4.17 -3.90
CA LEU A 73 6.63 -3.36 -5.06
C LEU A 73 5.30 -2.94 -5.69
N ASP A 74 5.07 -1.63 -5.76
CA ASP A 74 3.93 -1.02 -6.42
C ASP A 74 4.44 -0.21 -7.62
N LEU A 75 3.75 -0.33 -8.74
CA LEU A 75 4.06 0.31 -10.00
C LEU A 75 2.76 0.72 -10.68
N GLY A 76 2.66 1.95 -11.16
CA GLY A 76 1.48 2.35 -11.91
C GLY A 76 1.37 3.85 -12.14
N ASN A 77 0.35 4.25 -12.88
CA ASN A 77 -0.04 5.65 -13.01
C ASN A 77 -1.49 5.77 -13.47
N ALA A 78 -2.07 6.96 -13.31
CA ALA A 78 -3.35 7.34 -13.85
C ALA A 78 -3.21 8.65 -14.63
N TRP A 79 -3.90 8.75 -15.77
CA TRP A 79 -3.75 9.86 -16.69
C TRP A 79 -5.05 10.20 -17.42
N GLU A 80 -5.08 11.40 -18.02
CA GLU A 80 -6.25 11.94 -18.71
C GLU A 80 -6.17 11.79 -20.23
N GLN A 81 -5.04 12.20 -20.82
CA GLN A 81 -4.83 12.20 -22.26
C GLN A 81 -3.52 11.50 -22.59
N GLU A 82 -2.40 12.08 -22.16
CA GLU A 82 -1.06 11.55 -22.38
C GLU A 82 -0.55 10.76 -21.16
N PHE A 83 0.18 9.68 -21.41
CA PHE A 83 0.77 8.86 -20.35
C PHE A 83 2.05 9.51 -19.80
N PRO A 84 2.09 9.94 -18.53
CA PRO A 84 3.23 10.69 -17.98
C PRO A 84 4.40 9.79 -17.55
N GLY A 85 4.33 8.48 -17.76
CA GLY A 85 5.31 7.50 -17.28
C GLY A 85 4.83 6.74 -16.05
N PHE A 86 5.66 5.87 -15.50
CA PHE A 86 5.32 5.05 -14.33
C PHE A 86 5.83 5.66 -13.03
N LEU A 87 4.96 5.70 -12.03
CA LEU A 87 5.31 5.91 -10.63
C LEU A 87 5.62 4.56 -10.00
N SER A 88 6.58 4.53 -9.08
CA SER A 88 6.88 3.31 -8.31
C SER A 88 7.02 3.58 -6.82
N SER A 89 6.81 2.52 -6.05
CA SER A 89 6.97 2.48 -4.61
C SER A 89 7.41 1.08 -4.18
N THR A 90 8.38 0.99 -3.27
CA THR A 90 8.83 -0.31 -2.73
C THR A 90 9.22 -0.18 -1.28
N GLY A 91 9.07 -1.26 -0.52
CA GLY A 91 9.36 -1.22 0.90
C GLY A 91 9.01 -2.47 1.66
N LEU A 92 8.96 -2.31 2.98
CA LEU A 92 8.63 -3.31 3.97
C LEU A 92 7.32 -2.96 4.66
N GLY A 93 6.44 -3.93 4.80
CA GLY A 93 5.17 -3.83 5.51
C GLY A 93 5.15 -4.79 6.69
N PHE A 94 4.60 -4.33 7.81
CA PHE A 94 4.31 -5.15 8.99
C PHE A 94 2.82 -5.09 9.27
N ARG A 95 2.20 -6.25 9.48
CA ARG A 95 0.79 -6.37 9.82
C ARG A 95 0.61 -7.19 11.07
N ALA A 96 -0.19 -6.70 12.00
CA ALA A 96 -0.51 -7.40 13.24
C ALA A 96 -1.97 -7.14 13.63
N ALA A 97 -2.63 -8.12 14.24
CA ALA A 97 -3.93 -7.89 14.87
C ALA A 97 -3.74 -7.76 16.39
N LEU A 98 -4.18 -6.64 16.94
CA LEU A 98 -4.24 -6.38 18.37
C LEU A 98 -5.50 -7.01 18.94
N MET A 99 -5.30 -7.88 19.94
CA MET A 99 -6.37 -8.61 20.63
C MET A 99 -7.29 -9.39 19.68
N GLY A 100 -6.82 -9.71 18.48
CA GLY A 100 -7.60 -10.41 17.44
C GLY A 100 -8.67 -9.58 16.73
N ALA A 101 -8.79 -8.28 16.98
CA ALA A 101 -9.83 -7.42 16.38
C ALA A 101 -9.26 -6.23 15.60
N LEU A 102 -8.30 -5.52 16.18
CA LEU A 102 -7.76 -4.29 15.62
C LEU A 102 -6.57 -4.58 14.72
N VAL A 103 -6.70 -4.37 13.41
CA VAL A 103 -5.62 -4.62 12.46
C VAL A 103 -4.75 -3.38 12.34
N PHE A 104 -3.47 -3.54 12.67
CA PHE A 104 -2.43 -2.56 12.42
C PHE A 104 -1.63 -2.94 11.19
N ARG A 105 -1.32 -1.94 10.37
CA ARG A 105 -0.37 -2.03 9.28
C ARG A 105 0.59 -0.85 9.33
N LEU A 106 1.86 -1.16 9.27
CA LEU A 106 2.94 -0.19 9.14
C LEU A 106 3.70 -0.50 7.86
N ASP A 107 3.68 0.42 6.91
CA ASP A 107 4.44 0.33 5.66
C ASP A 107 5.55 1.38 5.68
N LEU A 108 6.79 0.94 5.50
CA LEU A 108 8.00 1.74 5.43
C LEU A 108 8.58 1.55 4.04
N GLY A 109 8.84 2.63 3.30
CA GLY A 109 9.33 2.46 1.94
C GLY A 109 9.90 3.71 1.32
N TRP A 110 10.19 3.55 0.05
CA TRP A 110 10.67 4.60 -0.84
C TRP A 110 9.77 4.69 -2.05
N LYS A 111 9.55 5.90 -2.53
CA LYS A 111 8.82 6.16 -3.77
C LYS A 111 9.69 6.91 -4.77
N ALA A 112 9.37 6.72 -6.05
CA ALA A 112 10.01 7.40 -7.16
C ALA A 112 8.97 7.78 -8.21
N GLU A 113 8.95 9.06 -8.58
CA GLU A 113 8.02 9.60 -9.58
C GLU A 113 8.35 9.16 -11.01
N HIS A 114 9.57 8.67 -11.23
CA HIS A 114 9.99 8.12 -12.52
C HIS A 114 10.78 6.84 -12.28
N VAL A 115 10.30 5.74 -12.86
CA VAL A 115 11.04 4.47 -12.94
C VAL A 115 12.37 4.75 -13.67
N ASN A 116 13.49 4.44 -13.02
CA ASN A 116 14.90 4.67 -13.42
C ASN A 116 15.62 5.83 -12.71
N ILE A 117 14.94 6.65 -11.91
CA ILE A 117 15.63 7.58 -11.01
C ILE A 117 15.75 6.92 -9.63
N ARG A 118 16.89 7.13 -8.94
CA ARG A 118 17.09 6.63 -7.57
C ARG A 118 15.87 6.97 -6.71
N PRO A 119 15.43 6.09 -5.80
CA PRO A 119 14.30 6.38 -4.92
C PRO A 119 14.55 7.69 -4.17
N GLN A 120 13.71 8.70 -4.43
CA GLN A 120 13.99 10.08 -4.01
C GLN A 120 13.39 10.37 -2.63
N GLU A 121 12.24 9.77 -2.32
CA GLU A 121 11.49 10.10 -1.11
C GLU A 121 11.19 8.86 -0.27
N LYS A 122 11.44 8.97 1.04
CA LYS A 122 11.05 7.97 2.03
C LYS A 122 9.64 8.27 2.51
N PHE A 123 8.88 7.23 2.82
CA PHE A 123 7.60 7.38 3.48
C PHE A 123 7.41 6.37 4.60
N VAL A 124 6.58 6.77 5.56
CA VAL A 124 6.06 5.92 6.62
C VAL A 124 4.55 6.05 6.55
N GLN A 125 3.86 4.93 6.41
CA GLN A 125 2.41 4.89 6.32
C GLN A 125 1.87 3.95 7.39
N PHE A 126 1.05 4.50 8.27
CA PHE A 126 0.36 3.75 9.30
C PHE A 126 -1.12 3.63 8.96
N PHE A 127 -1.67 2.44 9.16
CA PHE A 127 -3.09 2.15 8.98
C PHE A 127 -3.58 1.35 10.18
N PHE A 128 -4.74 1.72 10.68
CA PHE A 128 -5.49 0.99 11.70
C PHE A 128 -6.94 0.83 11.24
N GLY A 129 -7.55 -0.32 11.55
CA GLY A 129 -8.93 -0.61 11.18
C GLY A 129 -9.49 -1.81 11.94
N TRP A 130 -10.80 -2.00 11.83
CA TRP A 130 -11.54 -3.13 12.42
C TRP A 130 -11.85 -4.14 11.33
N ASP A 131 -11.02 -5.19 11.26
CA ASP A 131 -11.05 -6.33 10.33
C ASP A 131 -11.24 -6.04 8.82
N PHE A 132 -10.89 -7.03 8.00
CA PHE A 132 -10.80 -6.99 6.54
C PHE A 132 -11.83 -7.93 5.90
#